data_AF-A0AAJ0E954-F1
#
_entry.id   AF-A0AAJ0E954-F1
#
_cell.length_a   1.000
_cell.length_b   1.000
_cell.length_c   1.000
_cell.angle_alpha   90.00
_cell.angle_beta   90.00
_cell.angle_gamma   90.00
#
_symmetry.space_group_name_H-M   'P 1'
#
loop_
_entity.id
_entity.type
_entity.pdbx_description
1 polymer ?
#
loop_
_entity_poly.entity_id
_entity_poly.type
_entity_poly.pdbx_seq_one_letter_code
_entity_poly.pdbx_strand_id
1 'polypeptide(L)'
;DLTLRLLYFLMTEEFEDGQSKSTLLVYFSRVLGLTSDGTGFRRPGNYTANLSAFIYCARLVIMEVLSPQLDMLLPQTSHDYVGYPARPRHGQLSILNRVRRETMCLASQAPLGEFLSLRAYGRTVSLADGPSFRFHWSDDGQIISWDDGRLSLQQFRSLAHDMVDHTASAVDWLMYNWHPVFDLARTKDRIANTHQGYSFVSDPANGLHEAYLGLPRPIAAGLPLHTRRPLVQGRLATAQGPTLPGRQ
;
A
#
# COMPACT_ATOMS: atom_id res chain seq x y z
N ASP A 1 -3.02 22.73 -13.96
CA ASP A 1 -2.88 21.29 -14.23
C ASP A 1 -2.42 21.02 -15.68
N LEU A 2 -1.19 21.44 -15.99
CA LEU A 2 -0.58 21.30 -17.31
C LEU A 2 0.24 20.00 -17.38
N THR A 3 0.74 19.56 -16.22
CA THR A 3 1.42 18.29 -16.00
C THR A 3 0.55 17.10 -16.37
N LEU A 4 -0.71 17.07 -15.92
CA LEU A 4 -1.61 15.95 -16.21
C LEU A 4 -1.92 15.83 -17.71
N ARG A 5 -2.16 16.97 -18.38
CA ARG A 5 -2.32 17.03 -19.85
C ARG A 5 -1.09 16.55 -20.60
N LEU A 6 0.10 16.98 -20.17
CA LEU A 6 1.36 16.54 -20.75
C LEU A 6 1.55 15.04 -20.56
N LEU A 7 1.33 14.52 -19.35
CA LEU A 7 1.46 13.10 -19.06
C LEU A 7 0.48 12.27 -19.90
N TYR A 8 -0.76 12.72 -20.04
CA TYR A 8 -1.74 12.04 -20.88
C TYR A 8 -1.34 12.05 -22.36
N PHE A 9 -0.90 13.19 -22.89
CA PHE A 9 -0.39 13.30 -24.26
C PHE A 9 0.74 12.29 -24.48
N LEU A 10 1.73 12.28 -23.58
CA LEU A 10 2.86 11.35 -23.66
C LEU A 10 2.43 9.87 -23.60
N MET A 11 1.42 9.53 -22.80
CA MET A 11 0.92 8.15 -22.64
C MET A 11 0.03 7.68 -23.81
N THR A 12 -0.47 8.61 -24.63
CA THR A 12 -1.38 8.35 -25.75
C THR A 12 -0.78 8.71 -27.11
N GLU A 13 0.47 9.16 -27.14
CA GLU A 13 1.25 9.42 -28.35
C GLU A 13 1.27 8.18 -29.24
N GLU A 14 0.84 8.29 -30.49
CA GLU A 14 0.87 7.16 -31.43
C GLU A 14 2.29 6.96 -32.00
N PHE A 15 2.61 5.72 -32.38
CA PHE A 15 3.87 5.41 -33.04
C PHE A 15 3.93 6.00 -34.45
N GLU A 16 5.04 6.68 -34.76
CA GLU A 16 5.34 7.12 -36.12
C GLU A 16 5.86 5.91 -36.92
N ASP A 17 5.30 5.69 -38.12
CA ASP A 17 5.62 4.55 -38.99
C ASP A 17 5.52 3.17 -38.31
N GLY A 18 4.70 3.05 -37.25
CA GLY A 18 4.57 1.84 -36.44
C GLY A 18 5.80 1.51 -35.60
N GLN A 19 6.76 2.43 -35.47
CA GLN A 19 7.98 2.24 -34.69
C GLN A 19 7.77 2.69 -33.25
N SER A 20 7.77 1.75 -32.30
CA SER A 20 7.61 2.07 -30.87
C SER A 20 8.64 3.10 -30.36
N LYS A 21 9.85 3.10 -30.94
CA LYS A 21 10.96 4.02 -30.61
C LYS A 21 10.70 5.48 -30.95
N SER A 22 9.70 5.80 -31.77
CA SER A 22 9.37 7.19 -32.11
C SER A 22 8.85 7.98 -30.91
N THR A 23 8.28 7.28 -29.92
CA THR A 23 7.68 7.92 -28.74
C THR A 23 8.69 8.14 -27.63
N LEU A 24 8.61 9.31 -27.00
CA LEU A 24 9.53 9.71 -25.93
C LEU A 24 9.48 8.74 -24.75
N LEU A 25 8.28 8.25 -24.42
CA LEU A 25 8.07 7.38 -23.27
C LEU A 25 8.62 5.96 -23.48
N VAL A 26 8.57 5.43 -24.70
CA VAL A 26 9.24 4.16 -25.03
C VAL A 26 10.75 4.31 -24.90
N TYR A 27 11.31 5.42 -25.36
CA TYR A 27 12.73 5.70 -25.14
C TYR A 27 13.08 5.80 -23.65
N PHE A 28 12.32 6.57 -22.88
CA PHE A 28 12.50 6.72 -21.43
C PHE A 28 12.38 5.38 -20.68
N SER A 29 11.48 4.50 -21.10
CA SER A 29 11.32 3.18 -20.49
C SER A 29 12.59 2.32 -20.57
N ARG A 30 13.48 2.58 -21.53
CA ARG A 30 14.78 1.90 -21.64
C ARG A 30 15.79 2.43 -20.63
N VAL A 31 15.72 3.71 -20.30
CA VAL A 31 16.55 4.36 -19.27
C VAL A 31 16.30 3.74 -17.90
N LEU A 32 15.09 3.24 -17.63
CA LEU A 32 14.77 2.48 -16.41
C LEU A 32 15.62 1.20 -16.25
N GLY A 33 16.26 0.74 -17.34
CA GLY A 33 17.21 -0.37 -17.34
C GLY A 33 18.63 0.01 -16.92
N LEU A 34 18.94 1.28 -16.68
CA LEU A 34 20.25 1.73 -16.24
C LEU A 34 20.35 1.79 -14.70
N THR A 35 21.54 1.52 -14.16
CA THR A 35 21.85 1.76 -12.74
C THR A 35 21.78 3.26 -12.41
N SER A 36 21.57 3.61 -11.13
CA SER A 36 21.55 5.02 -10.69
C SER A 36 22.81 5.79 -11.09
N ASP A 37 23.94 5.08 -11.11
CA ASP A 37 25.26 5.64 -11.34
C ASP A 37 25.60 5.70 -12.83
N GLY A 38 24.71 5.19 -13.71
CA GLY A 38 24.90 5.15 -15.16
C GLY A 38 25.99 4.20 -15.64
N THR A 39 26.62 3.46 -14.74
CA THR A 39 27.78 2.59 -15.02
C THR A 39 27.43 1.24 -15.63
N GLY A 40 26.15 0.84 -15.62
CA GLY A 40 25.74 -0.45 -16.15
C GLY A 40 24.24 -0.65 -16.27
N PHE A 41 23.87 -1.88 -16.61
CA PHE A 41 22.48 -2.30 -16.78
C PHE A 41 21.96 -3.00 -15.53
N ARG A 42 20.69 -2.74 -15.20
CA ARG A 42 19.97 -3.45 -14.15
C ARG A 42 19.66 -4.88 -14.59
N ARG A 43 19.60 -5.78 -13.61
CA ARG A 43 19.07 -7.13 -13.82
C ARG A 43 17.63 -7.08 -14.36
N PRO A 44 17.24 -8.02 -15.23
CA PRO A 44 15.88 -8.15 -15.76
C PRO A 44 14.78 -8.08 -14.68
N GLY A 45 14.99 -8.68 -13.51
CA GLY A 45 14.03 -8.62 -12.39
C GLY A 45 13.79 -7.20 -11.88
N ASN A 46 14.86 -6.42 -11.71
CA ASN A 46 14.76 -5.03 -11.24
C ASN A 46 14.20 -4.10 -12.33
N TYR A 47 14.60 -4.31 -13.58
CA TYR A 47 14.04 -3.59 -14.72
C TYR A 47 12.52 -3.82 -14.83
N THR A 48 12.08 -5.08 -14.78
CA THR A 48 10.65 -5.42 -14.89
C THR A 48 9.83 -4.93 -13.71
N ALA A 49 10.39 -4.88 -12.51
CA ALA A 49 9.75 -4.26 -11.36
C ALA A 49 9.53 -2.75 -11.58
N ASN A 50 10.57 -2.01 -11.98
CA ASN A 50 10.48 -0.58 -12.29
C ASN A 50 9.49 -0.30 -13.43
N LEU A 51 9.56 -1.09 -14.50
CA LEU A 51 8.63 -0.99 -15.63
C LEU A 51 7.19 -1.30 -15.21
N SER A 52 6.97 -2.24 -14.28
CA SER A 52 5.63 -2.54 -13.73
C SER A 52 5.05 -1.37 -12.95
N ALA A 53 5.87 -0.71 -12.13
CA ALA A 53 5.46 0.51 -11.42
C ALA A 53 5.12 1.62 -12.42
N PHE A 54 5.91 1.77 -13.48
CA PHE A 54 5.65 2.75 -14.53
C PHE A 54 4.35 2.48 -15.29
N ILE A 55 4.09 1.22 -15.67
CA ILE A 55 2.82 0.75 -16.27
C ILE A 55 1.63 1.06 -15.36
N TYR A 56 1.79 0.89 -14.05
CA TYR A 56 0.73 1.21 -13.09
C TYR A 56 0.42 2.72 -13.08
N CYS A 57 1.44 3.57 -12.99
CA CYS A 57 1.25 5.02 -13.06
C CYS A 57 0.64 5.46 -14.39
N ALA A 58 1.11 4.90 -15.52
CA ALA A 58 0.55 5.16 -16.85
C ALA A 58 -0.96 4.84 -16.92
N ARG A 59 -1.36 3.69 -16.38
CA ARG A 59 -2.78 3.29 -16.31
C ARG A 59 -3.61 4.26 -15.47
N LEU A 60 -3.08 4.71 -14.33
CA LEU A 60 -3.76 5.70 -13.50
C LEU A 60 -3.95 7.01 -14.26
N VAL A 61 -2.92 7.52 -14.93
CA VAL A 61 -3.01 8.75 -15.74
C VAL A 61 -4.05 8.60 -16.86
N ILE A 62 -4.03 7.50 -17.62
CA ILE A 62 -5.00 7.32 -18.71
C ILE A 62 -6.43 7.19 -18.17
N MET A 63 -6.62 6.50 -17.03
CA MET A 63 -7.94 6.42 -16.38
C MET A 63 -8.40 7.76 -15.81
N GLU A 64 -7.48 8.57 -15.30
CA GLU A 64 -7.75 9.88 -14.73
C GLU A 64 -8.11 10.92 -15.80
N VAL A 65 -7.51 10.86 -17.00
CA VAL A 65 -7.55 11.96 -17.99
C VAL A 65 -8.40 11.70 -19.23
N LEU A 66 -8.78 10.45 -19.49
CA LEU A 66 -9.52 9.95 -20.66
C LEU A 66 -10.11 11.03 -21.63
N SER A 67 -9.51 11.15 -22.81
CA SER A 67 -9.81 12.09 -23.93
C SER A 67 -10.16 11.27 -25.21
N PRO A 68 -10.69 11.81 -26.35
CA PRO A 68 -10.65 13.19 -26.82
C PRO A 68 -12.00 13.93 -26.97
N GLN A 69 -13.15 13.32 -26.67
CA GLN A 69 -14.46 13.96 -26.92
C GLN A 69 -15.57 13.78 -25.88
N LEU A 70 -15.60 12.73 -25.06
CA LEU A 70 -16.62 12.60 -24.02
C LEU A 70 -16.25 11.43 -23.11
N ASP A 71 -16.54 11.63 -21.84
CA ASP A 71 -16.73 10.61 -20.81
C ASP A 71 -15.51 10.18 -19.97
N MET A 72 -15.39 10.78 -18.79
CA MET A 72 -14.42 10.39 -17.76
C MET A 72 -14.91 9.24 -16.88
N LEU A 73 -14.00 8.53 -16.21
CA LEU A 73 -14.34 7.38 -15.35
C LEU A 73 -13.95 7.53 -13.88
N LEU A 74 -13.22 8.58 -13.51
CA LEU A 74 -12.71 8.78 -12.14
C LEU A 74 -13.27 10.03 -11.46
N PRO A 75 -13.28 11.23 -12.07
CA PRO A 75 -13.80 12.42 -11.40
C PRO A 75 -15.32 12.38 -11.24
N GLN A 76 -15.79 12.38 -9.99
CA GLN A 76 -17.22 12.54 -9.70
C GLN A 76 -17.71 13.98 -9.98
N THR A 77 -16.79 14.94 -9.96
CA THR A 77 -17.00 16.37 -10.22
C THR A 77 -16.26 16.80 -11.49
N SER A 78 -16.73 17.84 -12.18
CA SER A 78 -16.05 18.39 -13.35
C SER A 78 -14.73 19.07 -12.95
N HIS A 79 -13.75 19.06 -13.84
CA HIS A 79 -12.54 19.87 -13.72
C HIS A 79 -12.65 21.06 -14.68
N ASP A 80 -13.35 22.10 -14.22
CA ASP A 80 -13.69 23.27 -15.05
C ASP A 80 -12.43 23.99 -15.59
N TYR A 81 -11.37 24.06 -14.79
CA TYR A 81 -10.09 24.68 -15.17
C TYR A 81 -9.40 23.98 -16.36
N VAL A 82 -9.61 22.68 -16.52
CA VAL A 82 -9.00 21.86 -17.59
C VAL A 82 -10.03 21.50 -18.68
N GLY A 83 -11.27 21.99 -18.55
CA GLY A 83 -12.35 21.72 -19.49
C GLY A 83 -12.80 20.26 -19.53
N TYR A 84 -12.61 19.51 -18.44
CA TYR A 84 -13.02 18.11 -18.38
C TYR A 84 -14.39 17.94 -17.70
N PRO A 85 -15.37 17.30 -18.38
CA PRO A 85 -16.69 17.07 -17.82
C PRO A 85 -16.65 15.99 -16.72
N ALA A 86 -17.63 16.03 -15.82
CA ALA A 86 -17.79 14.99 -14.80
C ALA A 86 -18.08 13.62 -15.42
N ARG A 87 -17.73 12.54 -14.70
CA ARG A 87 -18.05 11.16 -15.08
C ARG A 87 -19.55 10.98 -15.40
N PRO A 88 -19.94 10.36 -16.53
CA PRO A 88 -21.33 10.03 -16.78
C PRO A 88 -21.84 8.99 -15.79
N ARG A 89 -23.16 9.01 -15.52
CA ARG A 89 -23.79 8.08 -14.56
C ARG A 89 -23.85 6.64 -15.06
N HIS A 90 -23.89 6.43 -16.38
CA HIS A 90 -23.99 5.12 -17.03
C HIS A 90 -23.06 5.04 -18.25
N GLY A 91 -22.86 3.84 -18.81
CA GLY A 91 -22.05 3.64 -20.04
C GLY A 91 -20.53 3.57 -19.81
N GLN A 92 -20.08 3.62 -18.57
CA GLN A 92 -18.66 3.68 -18.21
C GLN A 92 -17.83 2.55 -18.82
N LEU A 93 -18.38 1.34 -18.84
CA LEU A 93 -17.68 0.16 -19.34
C LEU A 93 -17.38 0.23 -20.84
N SER A 94 -18.28 0.78 -21.67
CA SER A 94 -18.04 0.91 -23.11
C SER A 94 -16.93 1.91 -23.40
N ILE A 95 -16.92 3.03 -22.65
CA ILE A 95 -15.88 4.05 -22.73
C ILE A 95 -14.52 3.47 -22.32
N LEU A 96 -14.48 2.78 -21.17
CA LEU A 96 -13.27 2.14 -20.68
C LEU A 96 -12.73 1.13 -21.69
N ASN A 97 -13.60 0.28 -22.24
CA ASN A 97 -13.19 -0.75 -23.17
C ASN A 97 -12.62 -0.20 -24.47
N ARG A 98 -13.17 0.91 -24.98
CA ARG A 98 -12.62 1.59 -26.16
C ARG A 98 -11.19 2.04 -25.89
N VAL A 99 -10.98 2.85 -24.86
CA VAL A 99 -9.66 3.40 -24.54
C VAL A 99 -8.69 2.31 -24.14
N ARG A 100 -9.14 1.28 -23.41
CA ARG A 100 -8.32 0.11 -23.07
C ARG A 100 -7.77 -0.57 -24.32
N ARG A 101 -8.58 -0.75 -25.37
CA ARG A 101 -8.14 -1.39 -26.62
C ARG A 101 -7.14 -0.53 -27.38
N GLU A 102 -7.41 0.77 -27.45
CA GLU A 102 -6.58 1.73 -28.19
C GLU A 102 -5.23 2.01 -27.51
N THR A 103 -5.17 1.94 -26.17
CA THR A 103 -4.00 2.42 -25.43
C THR A 103 -3.40 1.45 -24.43
N MET A 104 -4.18 0.57 -23.79
CA MET A 104 -3.72 -0.25 -22.65
C MET A 104 -3.52 -1.73 -22.97
N CYS A 105 -3.85 -2.15 -24.19
CA CYS A 105 -3.73 -3.53 -24.62
C CYS A 105 -2.36 -3.79 -25.26
N LEU A 106 -1.91 -5.04 -25.20
CA LEU A 106 -0.75 -5.47 -25.96
C LEU A 106 -1.02 -5.24 -27.46
N ALA A 107 0.01 -4.81 -28.20
CA ALA A 107 -0.08 -4.40 -29.60
C ALA A 107 -0.89 -3.11 -29.90
N SER A 108 -1.30 -2.33 -28.89
CA SER A 108 -1.74 -0.96 -29.14
C SER A 108 -0.60 -0.13 -29.74
N GLN A 109 -0.92 0.84 -30.61
CA GLN A 109 0.05 1.80 -31.15
C GLN A 109 0.44 2.91 -30.16
N ALA A 110 0.10 2.75 -28.89
CA ALA A 110 0.47 3.64 -27.79
C ALA A 110 1.61 3.04 -26.95
N PRO A 111 2.42 3.87 -26.24
CA PRO A 111 3.57 3.45 -25.44
C PRO A 111 3.28 2.31 -24.46
N LEU A 112 2.10 2.31 -23.86
CA LEU A 112 1.72 1.31 -22.87
C LEU A 112 1.60 -0.11 -23.46
N GLY A 113 1.24 -0.25 -24.74
CA GLY A 113 1.27 -1.52 -25.46
C GLY A 113 2.69 -2.09 -25.56
N GLU A 114 3.66 -1.23 -25.88
CA GLU A 114 5.08 -1.61 -25.93
C GLU A 114 5.62 -1.93 -24.53
N PHE A 115 5.22 -1.20 -23.49
CA PHE A 115 5.62 -1.52 -22.12
C PHE A 115 5.18 -2.91 -21.69
N LEU A 116 3.97 -3.33 -22.10
CA LEU A 116 3.48 -4.67 -21.84
C LEU A 116 4.32 -5.73 -22.58
N SER A 117 4.69 -5.47 -23.83
CA SER A 117 5.60 -6.33 -24.61
C SER A 117 6.98 -6.44 -23.93
N LEU A 118 7.58 -5.31 -23.56
CA LEU A 118 8.88 -5.25 -22.86
C LEU A 118 8.83 -5.95 -21.50
N ARG A 119 7.74 -5.80 -20.75
CA ARG A 119 7.54 -6.48 -19.47
C ARG A 119 7.40 -7.99 -19.65
N ALA A 120 6.65 -8.44 -20.67
CA ALA A 120 6.50 -9.86 -20.97
C ALA A 120 7.84 -10.49 -21.35
N TYR A 121 8.61 -9.82 -22.22
CA TYR A 121 9.97 -10.23 -22.57
C TYR A 121 10.91 -10.22 -21.36
N GLY A 122 10.94 -9.13 -20.59
CA GLY A 122 11.80 -9.03 -19.41
C GLY A 122 11.49 -10.11 -18.37
N ARG A 123 10.22 -10.55 -18.25
CA ARG A 123 9.82 -11.63 -17.35
C ARG A 123 10.37 -12.97 -17.80
N THR A 124 10.36 -13.28 -19.10
CA THR A 124 10.95 -14.54 -19.60
C THR A 124 12.45 -14.55 -19.39
N VAL A 125 13.12 -13.42 -19.65
CA VAL A 125 14.57 -13.27 -19.38
C VAL A 125 14.87 -13.37 -17.88
N SER A 126 14.06 -12.74 -17.02
CA SER A 126 14.26 -12.78 -15.57
C SER A 126 14.14 -14.18 -14.97
N LEU A 127 13.35 -15.08 -15.58
CA LEU A 127 13.26 -16.47 -15.14
C LEU A 127 14.54 -17.25 -15.49
N ALA A 128 15.25 -16.87 -16.55
CA ALA A 128 16.51 -17.47 -16.97
C ALA A 128 17.73 -16.90 -16.22
N ASP A 129 17.60 -15.73 -15.60
CA ASP A 129 18.70 -15.00 -14.92
C ASP A 129 19.12 -15.61 -13.56
N GLY A 130 18.40 -16.63 -13.08
CA GLY A 130 18.67 -17.31 -11.81
C GLY A 130 18.20 -16.53 -10.57
N PRO A 131 18.41 -17.07 -9.35
CA PRO A 131 17.97 -16.42 -8.11
C PRO A 131 18.67 -15.06 -7.92
N SER A 132 17.89 -14.01 -7.65
CA SER A 132 18.41 -12.66 -7.47
C SER A 132 19.16 -12.48 -6.16
N PHE A 133 18.80 -13.24 -5.13
CA PHE A 133 19.34 -13.16 -3.78
C PHE A 133 20.65 -13.95 -3.67
N ARG A 134 21.77 -13.23 -3.62
CA ARG A 134 23.04 -13.78 -3.14
C ARG A 134 23.12 -13.51 -1.64
N PHE A 135 22.95 -14.57 -0.86
CA PHE A 135 23.29 -14.54 0.55
C PHE A 135 24.80 -14.69 0.70
N HIS A 136 25.39 -13.81 1.48
CA HIS A 136 26.74 -13.99 2.00
C HIS A 136 26.67 -14.18 3.50
N TRP A 137 27.43 -15.14 3.99
CA TRP A 137 27.70 -15.29 5.40
C TRP A 137 29.00 -14.58 5.72
N SER A 138 29.05 -13.89 6.85
CA SER A 138 30.32 -13.49 7.45
C SER A 138 31.16 -14.73 7.78
N ASP A 139 32.48 -14.58 7.82
CA ASP A 139 33.41 -15.70 8.07
C ASP A 139 33.17 -16.39 9.43
N ASP A 140 32.61 -15.66 10.39
CA ASP A 140 32.23 -16.15 11.73
C ASP A 140 30.82 -16.79 11.77
N GLY A 141 30.10 -16.78 10.65
CA GLY A 141 28.74 -17.31 10.51
C GLY A 141 27.68 -16.55 11.33
N GLN A 142 27.98 -15.36 11.85
CA GLN A 142 27.03 -14.61 12.70
C GLN A 142 26.12 -13.67 11.94
N ILE A 143 26.48 -13.27 10.71
CA ILE A 143 25.75 -12.29 9.92
C ILE A 143 25.44 -12.90 8.56
N ILE A 144 24.16 -12.84 8.18
CA ILE A 144 23.71 -13.10 6.82
C ILE A 144 23.35 -11.77 6.16
N SER A 145 23.80 -11.58 4.93
CA SER A 145 23.56 -10.33 4.21
C SER A 145 23.25 -10.60 2.73
N TRP A 146 22.46 -9.71 2.14
CA TRP A 146 21.91 -9.84 0.79
C TRP A 146 21.66 -8.45 0.23
N ASP A 147 22.03 -8.21 -1.03
CA ASP A 147 21.87 -6.90 -1.69
C ASP A 147 22.25 -5.71 -0.77
N ASP A 148 21.26 -4.98 -0.23
CA ASP A 148 21.43 -3.85 0.70
C ASP A 148 21.07 -4.16 2.17
N GLY A 149 20.67 -5.40 2.46
CA GLY A 149 20.22 -5.88 3.76
C GLY A 149 21.27 -6.71 4.51
N ARG A 150 21.21 -6.65 5.84
CA ARG A 150 21.99 -7.50 6.74
C ARG A 150 21.14 -7.91 7.95
N LEU A 151 21.37 -9.12 8.44
CA LEU A 151 20.71 -9.66 9.61
C LEU A 151 21.72 -10.45 10.42
N SER A 152 21.90 -10.10 11.70
CA SER A 152 22.67 -10.93 12.61
C SER A 152 21.83 -12.08 13.14
N LEU A 153 22.47 -13.20 13.52
CA LEU A 153 21.80 -14.30 14.20
C LEU A 153 21.19 -13.85 15.54
N GLN A 154 21.76 -12.84 16.19
CA GLN A 154 21.17 -12.25 17.39
C GLN A 154 19.83 -11.56 17.07
N GLN A 155 19.79 -10.72 16.03
CA GLN A 155 18.55 -10.08 15.58
C GLN A 155 17.52 -11.09 15.11
N PHE A 156 17.95 -12.14 14.41
CA PHE A 156 17.05 -13.23 14.02
C PHE A 156 16.45 -13.95 15.23
N ARG A 157 17.24 -14.22 16.27
CA ARG A 157 16.76 -14.81 17.53
C ARG A 157 15.85 -13.88 18.32
N SER A 158 16.12 -12.57 18.30
CA SER A 158 15.26 -11.59 18.97
C SER A 158 13.94 -11.42 18.23
N LEU A 159 13.90 -11.54 16.90
CA LEU A 159 12.70 -11.36 16.09
C LEU A 159 11.49 -12.15 16.60
N ALA A 160 11.69 -13.41 17.01
CA ALA A 160 10.61 -14.22 17.57
C ALA A 160 10.08 -13.67 18.90
N HIS A 161 10.98 -13.21 19.78
CA HIS A 161 10.61 -12.58 21.05
C HIS A 161 9.92 -11.23 20.80
N ASP A 162 10.53 -10.39 19.97
CA ASP A 162 10.00 -9.08 19.59
C ASP A 162 8.60 -9.23 18.98
N MET A 163 8.39 -10.22 18.11
CA MET A 163 7.08 -10.49 17.50
C MET A 163 6.05 -10.92 18.55
N VAL A 164 6.41 -11.78 19.51
CA VAL A 164 5.53 -12.17 20.61
C VAL A 164 5.17 -10.96 21.46
N ASP A 165 6.14 -10.13 21.83
CA ASP A 165 5.94 -8.95 22.67
C ASP A 165 5.08 -7.89 21.97
N HIS A 166 5.31 -7.64 20.68
CA HIS A 166 4.49 -6.73 19.87
C HIS A 166 3.08 -7.27 19.69
N THR A 167 2.92 -8.58 19.49
CA THR A 167 1.60 -9.20 19.35
C THR A 167 0.84 -9.14 20.68
N ALA A 168 1.50 -9.45 21.80
CA ALA A 168 0.90 -9.34 23.13
C ALA A 168 0.46 -7.89 23.42
N SER A 169 1.32 -6.91 23.13
CA SER A 169 1.01 -5.49 23.28
C SER A 169 -0.15 -5.05 22.37
N ALA A 170 -0.20 -5.55 21.13
CA ALA A 170 -1.29 -5.27 20.20
C ALA A 170 -2.60 -5.90 20.65
N VAL A 171 -2.57 -7.12 21.20
CA VAL A 171 -3.73 -7.79 21.79
C VAL A 171 -4.24 -7.01 23.00
N ASP A 172 -3.35 -6.60 23.91
CA ASP A 172 -3.71 -5.77 25.06
C ASP A 172 -4.36 -4.46 24.60
N TRP A 173 -3.77 -3.79 23.61
CA TRP A 173 -4.35 -2.56 23.05
C TRP A 173 -5.71 -2.80 22.38
N LEU A 174 -5.85 -3.84 21.56
CA LEU A 174 -7.12 -4.22 20.90
C LEU A 174 -8.20 -4.59 21.92
N MET A 175 -7.81 -5.14 23.06
CA MET A 175 -8.69 -5.44 24.18
C MET A 175 -8.88 -4.23 25.11
N TYR A 176 -8.37 -3.04 24.80
CA TYR A 176 -8.44 -1.87 25.70
C TYR A 176 -7.84 -2.11 27.10
N ASN A 177 -6.76 -2.89 27.17
CA ASN A 177 -6.14 -3.41 28.40
C ASN A 177 -7.11 -4.23 29.26
N TRP A 178 -8.20 -4.74 28.67
CA TRP A 178 -9.08 -5.70 29.31
C TRP A 178 -8.49 -7.09 29.15
N HIS A 179 -8.06 -7.69 30.27
CA HIS A 179 -7.57 -9.05 30.27
C HIS A 179 -8.74 -9.99 30.58
N PRO A 180 -9.06 -10.94 29.69
CA PRO A 180 -10.14 -11.86 29.95
C PRO A 180 -9.85 -12.74 31.17
N VAL A 181 -10.85 -12.93 32.03
CA VAL A 181 -10.76 -13.78 33.24
C VAL A 181 -10.91 -15.28 32.90
N PHE A 182 -10.77 -15.66 31.62
CA PHE A 182 -10.88 -17.04 31.19
C PHE A 182 -9.51 -17.65 30.90
N ASP A 183 -9.32 -18.88 31.37
CA ASP A 183 -8.10 -19.64 31.10
C ASP A 183 -8.14 -20.20 29.67
N LEU A 184 -7.46 -19.49 28.76
CA LEU A 184 -7.31 -19.91 27.37
C LEU A 184 -6.65 -21.29 27.24
N ALA A 185 -5.80 -21.71 28.18
CA ALA A 185 -5.15 -23.02 28.13
C ALA A 185 -6.14 -24.19 28.29
N ARG A 186 -7.32 -23.92 28.86
CA ARG A 186 -8.41 -24.89 28.98
C ARG A 186 -9.36 -24.90 27.79
N THR A 187 -9.25 -23.91 26.91
CA THR A 187 -10.08 -23.80 25.70
C THR A 187 -9.62 -24.83 24.68
N LYS A 188 -10.51 -25.75 24.31
CA LYS A 188 -10.25 -26.74 23.27
C LYS A 188 -10.64 -26.17 21.91
N ASP A 189 -9.66 -26.09 21.01
CA ASP A 189 -9.90 -25.81 19.61
C ASP A 189 -9.29 -26.91 18.75
N ARG A 190 -10.03 -27.38 17.76
CA ARG A 190 -9.59 -28.33 16.76
C ARG A 190 -9.42 -27.58 15.45
N ILE A 191 -8.34 -26.81 15.35
CA ILE A 191 -8.01 -25.97 14.17
C ILE A 191 -7.92 -26.82 12.88
N ALA A 192 -7.55 -28.10 12.99
CA ALA A 192 -7.50 -29.03 11.86
C ALA A 192 -8.88 -29.57 11.41
N ASN A 193 -9.96 -29.26 12.14
CA ASN A 193 -11.30 -29.70 11.80
C ASN A 193 -11.90 -28.79 10.72
N THR A 194 -12.04 -29.33 9.50
CA THR A 194 -12.62 -28.64 8.34
C THR A 194 -14.12 -28.87 8.18
N HIS A 195 -14.77 -29.55 9.14
CA HIS A 195 -16.20 -29.80 9.07
C HIS A 195 -16.99 -28.48 9.12
N GLN A 196 -17.91 -28.32 8.16
CA GLN A 196 -18.75 -27.13 8.07
C GLN A 196 -19.54 -26.93 9.37
N GLY A 197 -19.50 -25.71 9.91
CA GLY A 197 -20.19 -25.33 11.15
C GLY A 197 -19.42 -25.57 12.44
N TYR A 198 -18.23 -26.17 12.41
CA TYR A 198 -17.37 -26.26 13.58
C TYR A 198 -16.76 -24.90 13.94
N SER A 199 -16.82 -24.55 15.23
CA SER A 199 -16.12 -23.44 15.85
C SER A 199 -15.75 -23.83 17.28
N PHE A 200 -14.64 -23.32 17.82
CA PHE A 200 -14.33 -23.51 19.25
C PHE A 200 -15.47 -23.03 20.17
N VAL A 201 -16.28 -22.05 19.74
CA VAL A 201 -17.47 -21.59 20.50
C VAL A 201 -18.54 -22.69 20.62
N SER A 202 -18.64 -23.54 19.61
CA SER A 202 -19.58 -24.67 19.56
C SER A 202 -19.05 -25.94 20.22
N ASP A 203 -17.77 -25.98 20.63
CA ASP A 203 -17.22 -27.14 21.32
C ASP A 203 -17.82 -27.24 22.73
N PRO A 204 -18.53 -28.35 23.07
CA PRO A 204 -19.18 -28.50 24.37
C PRO A 204 -18.20 -28.39 25.54
N ALA A 205 -16.92 -28.72 25.33
CA ALA A 205 -15.91 -28.64 26.38
C ALA A 205 -15.58 -27.20 26.80
N ASN A 206 -15.90 -26.21 25.97
CA ASN A 206 -15.61 -24.80 26.25
C ASN A 206 -16.75 -24.08 26.96
N GLY A 207 -17.98 -24.62 26.94
CA GLY A 207 -19.13 -23.99 27.60
C GLY A 207 -19.49 -22.59 27.08
N LEU A 208 -19.04 -22.23 25.86
CA LEU A 208 -19.19 -20.89 25.29
C LEU A 208 -20.46 -20.71 24.45
N HIS A 209 -21.22 -21.78 24.22
CA HIS A 209 -22.38 -21.79 23.32
C HIS A 209 -23.43 -20.71 23.68
N GLU A 210 -23.66 -20.50 24.98
CA GLU A 210 -24.64 -19.54 25.50
C GLU A 210 -24.00 -18.36 26.24
N ALA A 211 -22.66 -18.29 26.31
CA ALA A 211 -21.95 -17.26 27.07
C ALA A 211 -22.27 -15.84 26.60
N TYR A 212 -22.61 -15.67 25.32
CA TYR A 212 -23.02 -14.37 24.77
C TYR A 212 -24.33 -13.83 25.36
N LEU A 213 -25.20 -14.69 25.91
CA LEU A 213 -26.45 -14.27 26.57
C LEU A 213 -26.18 -13.55 27.90
N GLY A 214 -25.03 -13.79 28.51
CA GLY A 214 -24.57 -13.12 29.73
C GLY A 214 -23.81 -11.82 29.48
N LEU A 215 -23.51 -11.48 28.21
CA LEU A 215 -22.85 -10.21 27.90
C LEU A 215 -23.84 -9.06 28.13
N PRO A 216 -23.49 -8.05 28.94
CA PRO A 216 -24.31 -6.85 29.03
C PRO A 216 -24.43 -6.24 27.63
N ARG A 217 -25.67 -6.01 27.18
CA ARG A 217 -25.92 -5.34 25.90
C ARG A 217 -25.10 -4.04 25.87
N PRO A 218 -24.43 -3.71 24.74
CA PRO A 218 -23.87 -2.39 24.58
C PRO A 218 -24.97 -1.37 24.85
N ILE A 219 -24.69 -0.38 25.70
CA ILE A 219 -25.56 0.76 25.95
C ILE A 219 -25.67 1.53 24.62
N ALA A 220 -26.56 1.09 23.75
CA ALA A 220 -27.06 1.82 22.61
C ALA A 220 -28.26 2.66 23.05
N ALA A 221 -28.01 3.61 23.95
CA ALA A 221 -28.90 4.74 24.26
C ALA A 221 -28.22 5.64 25.30
N GLY A 222 -27.78 6.83 24.86
CA GLY A 222 -27.55 8.00 25.71
C GLY A 222 -26.55 7.84 26.86
N LEU A 223 -25.32 8.33 26.67
CA LEU A 223 -24.51 8.79 27.79
C LEU A 223 -25.35 9.75 28.66
N PRO A 224 -25.54 9.49 29.96
CA PRO A 224 -25.91 10.54 30.90
C PRO A 224 -24.68 11.43 31.10
N LEU A 225 -24.86 12.71 30.82
CA LEU A 225 -23.94 13.83 31.10
C LEU A 225 -23.69 14.00 32.61
N HIS A 226 -23.21 13.00 33.35
CA HIS A 226 -22.80 13.19 34.75
C HIS A 226 -21.63 12.28 35.16
N THR A 227 -20.45 12.60 34.64
CA THR A 227 -19.21 12.52 35.44
C THR A 227 -18.20 13.55 34.93
N ARG A 228 -18.50 14.83 35.12
CA ARG A 228 -17.43 15.84 35.19
C ARG A 228 -16.61 15.53 36.44
N ARG A 229 -15.46 14.87 36.29
CA ARG A 229 -14.39 14.99 37.28
C ARG A 229 -13.92 16.45 37.27
N PRO A 230 -13.75 17.10 38.44
CA PRO A 230 -13.36 18.49 38.48
C PRO A 230 -11.90 18.64 38.02
N LEU A 231 -11.68 19.57 37.09
CA LEU A 231 -10.37 20.17 36.83
C LEU A 231 -9.85 20.72 38.16
N VAL A 232 -8.74 20.16 38.63
CA VAL A 232 -7.98 20.70 39.74
C VAL A 232 -7.59 22.14 39.40
N GLN A 233 -8.17 23.07 40.14
CA GLN A 233 -7.90 24.50 40.10
C GLN A 233 -6.50 24.74 40.68
N GLY A 234 -5.47 24.70 39.84
CA GLY A 234 -4.13 25.16 40.16
C GLY A 234 -4.09 26.69 40.19
N ARG A 235 -3.96 27.24 41.41
CA ARG A 235 -3.90 28.67 41.75
C ARG A 235 -2.92 29.46 40.86
N LEU A 236 -3.40 30.58 40.32
CA LEU A 236 -2.57 31.74 40.01
C LEU A 236 -1.91 32.23 41.30
N ALA A 237 -0.59 32.10 41.40
CA ALA A 237 0.21 32.86 42.35
C ALA A 237 0.88 34.01 41.59
N THR A 238 0.40 35.21 41.89
CA THR A 238 1.05 36.50 41.63
C THR A 238 2.49 36.49 42.16
N ALA A 239 3.46 36.76 41.29
CA ALA A 239 4.80 37.19 41.70
C ALA A 239 5.07 38.56 41.08
N GLN A 240 4.89 39.59 41.89
CA GLN A 240 5.44 40.93 41.66
C GLN A 240 6.92 40.95 42.06
N GLY A 241 7.71 41.71 41.29
CA GLY A 241 8.91 42.40 41.76
C GLY A 241 10.19 42.10 40.95
N PRO A 242 11.20 43.00 40.93
CA PRO A 242 11.19 44.44 41.23
C PRO A 242 11.82 45.30 40.11
N THR A 243 11.65 46.61 40.27
CA THR A 243 12.19 47.70 39.47
C THR A 243 13.66 48.03 39.77
N LEU A 244 14.39 48.39 38.70
CA LEU A 244 15.52 49.36 38.60
C LEU A 244 16.91 48.94 39.12
N PRO A 245 18.03 49.57 38.65
CA PRO A 245 18.13 50.82 37.88
C PRO A 245 19.01 50.76 36.61
N GLY A 246 18.90 51.80 35.78
CA GLY A 246 19.87 52.09 34.73
C GLY A 246 21.17 52.68 35.27
N ARG A 247 22.22 52.61 34.44
CA ARG A 247 23.30 53.61 34.39
C ARG A 247 24.10 53.45 33.09
N GLN A 248 24.15 54.58 32.37
CA GLN A 248 25.22 55.14 31.54
C GLN A 248 25.76 54.32 30.37
#